data_AF-A0A957NX59-F1
#
_entry.id   AF-A0A957NX59-F1
#
_cell.length_a   1.000
_cell.length_b   1.000
_cell.length_c   1.000
_cell.angle_alpha   90.00
_cell.angle_beta   90.00
_cell.angle_gamma   90.00
#
_symmetry.space_group_name_H-M   'P 1'
#
loop_
_entity.id
_entity.type
_entity.pdbx_description
1 polymer ?
#
loop_
_entity_poly.entity_id
_entity_poly.type
_entity_poly.pdbx_seq_one_letter_code
_entity_poly.pdbx_strand_id
1 'polypeptide(L)'
;MTRRWGDKVTFDARDLSSDAQPGDREARGLCVEAVFRGLEEFDSASQRDANDAALVLAIFDAEERIVGGLLGKMLRGWLRIDALWVAEEMRRLGHGAGLMQRAQEIAVAQGCRAAHLDTYSYQAPEF
;
A
#
# COMPACT_ATOMS: atom_id res chain seq x y z
N MET A 1 -27.39 -11.76 14.39
CA MET A 1 -27.34 -13.21 14.73
C MET A 1 -26.00 -13.48 15.41
N THR A 2 -26.00 -13.70 16.72
CA THR A 2 -24.78 -13.82 17.54
C THR A 2 -24.24 -15.25 17.47
N ARG A 3 -23.01 -15.44 16.99
CA ARG A 3 -22.29 -16.73 17.09
C ARG A 3 -21.29 -16.63 18.24
N ARG A 4 -21.22 -17.67 19.09
CA ARG A 4 -20.17 -17.80 20.11
C ARG A 4 -18.94 -18.46 19.48
N TRP A 5 -17.76 -17.89 19.72
CA TRP A 5 -16.49 -18.47 19.29
C TRP A 5 -15.63 -18.75 20.52
N GLY A 6 -15.60 -20.02 20.96
CA GLY A 6 -14.95 -20.44 22.20
C GLY A 6 -15.59 -19.86 23.48
N ASP A 7 -14.99 -20.15 24.64
CA ASP A 7 -15.53 -19.77 25.96
C ASP A 7 -15.25 -18.31 26.35
N LYS A 8 -14.48 -17.57 25.54
CA LYS A 8 -13.93 -16.25 25.92
C LYS A 8 -14.44 -15.08 25.09
N VAL A 9 -15.10 -15.30 23.94
CA VAL A 9 -15.55 -14.20 23.07
C VAL A 9 -16.94 -14.46 22.48
N THR A 10 -17.80 -13.45 22.58
CA THR A 10 -19.06 -13.38 21.84
C THR A 10 -18.83 -12.56 20.59
N PHE A 11 -19.14 -13.09 19.40
CA PHE A 11 -19.01 -12.32 18.16
C PHE A 11 -20.15 -11.31 18.05
N ASP A 12 -19.82 -10.03 18.27
CA ASP A 12 -20.69 -8.87 18.11
C ASP A 12 -19.97 -7.82 17.25
N ALA A 13 -19.99 -8.02 15.92
CA ALA A 13 -19.38 -7.09 14.97
C ALA A 13 -20.25 -5.85 14.81
N ARG A 14 -19.92 -4.79 15.55
CA ARG A 14 -20.57 -3.48 15.45
C ARG A 14 -19.98 -2.68 14.30
N ASP A 15 -20.85 -2.00 13.55
CA ASP A 15 -20.44 -1.04 12.54
C ASP A 15 -20.07 0.29 13.22
N LEU A 16 -18.78 0.65 13.17
CA LEU A 16 -18.24 1.91 13.73
C LEU A 16 -17.90 2.93 12.62
N SER A 17 -18.46 2.76 11.42
CA SER A 17 -18.20 3.65 10.28
C SER A 17 -18.92 5.00 10.39
N SER A 18 -20.05 5.07 11.11
CA SER A 18 -20.82 6.29 11.34
C SER A 18 -20.72 6.79 12.79
N ASP A 19 -20.65 8.10 13.01
CA ASP A 19 -20.68 8.73 14.35
C ASP A 19 -22.12 8.84 14.90
N ALA A 20 -22.98 7.85 14.65
CA ALA A 20 -24.42 7.95 14.91
C ALA A 20 -24.79 7.90 16.41
N GLN A 21 -23.95 7.29 17.25
CA GLN A 21 -24.15 7.20 18.70
C GLN A 21 -23.05 7.96 19.47
N PRO A 22 -23.40 8.55 20.64
CA PRO A 22 -22.40 9.12 21.54
C PRO A 22 -21.39 8.05 21.97
N GLY A 23 -20.11 8.25 21.65
CA GLY A 23 -19.02 7.33 21.97
C GLY A 23 -18.45 6.55 20.79
N ASP A 24 -19.12 6.53 19.63
CA ASP A 24 -18.66 5.78 18.45
C ASP A 24 -17.29 6.25 17.95
N ARG A 25 -17.01 7.55 18.01
CA ARG A 25 -15.71 8.13 17.63
C ARG A 25 -14.55 7.59 18.48
N GLU A 26 -14.76 7.50 19.79
CA GLU A 26 -13.75 6.98 20.72
C GLU A 26 -13.58 5.47 20.54
N ALA A 27 -14.70 4.74 20.46
CA ALA A 27 -14.71 3.30 20.20
C ALA A 27 -14.03 2.96 18.85
N ARG A 28 -14.22 3.78 17.82
CA ARG A 28 -13.54 3.65 16.52
C ARG A 28 -12.03 3.81 16.67
N GLY A 29 -11.57 4.83 17.38
CA GLY A 29 -10.14 5.04 17.64
C GLY A 29 -9.50 3.83 18.32
N LEU A 30 -10.13 3.36 19.40
CA LEU A 30 -9.67 2.17 20.15
C LEU A 30 -9.70 0.90 19.30
N CYS A 31 -10.73 0.71 18.46
CA CYS A 31 -10.84 -0.42 17.55
C CYS A 31 -9.70 -0.41 16.52
N VAL A 32 -9.47 0.73 15.86
CA VAL A 32 -8.39 0.89 14.89
C VAL A 32 -7.03 0.59 15.53
N GLU A 33 -6.76 1.17 16.70
CA GLU A 33 -5.51 0.92 17.44
C GLU A 33 -5.35 -0.56 17.81
N ALA A 34 -6.37 -1.18 18.38
CA ALA A 34 -6.32 -2.57 18.82
C ALA A 34 -6.09 -3.55 17.65
N VAL A 35 -6.71 -3.30 16.50
CA VAL A 35 -6.53 -4.10 15.29
C VAL A 35 -5.09 -3.97 14.77
N PHE A 36 -4.58 -2.75 14.61
CA PHE A 36 -3.21 -2.55 14.13
C PHE A 36 -2.18 -3.14 15.08
N ARG A 37 -2.30 -2.90 16.40
CA ARG A 37 -1.39 -3.48 17.40
C ARG A 37 -1.40 -5.00 17.36
N GLY A 38 -2.60 -5.62 17.32
CA GLY A 38 -2.71 -7.08 17.27
C GLY A 38 -2.09 -7.69 16.01
N LEU A 39 -2.21 -7.01 14.88
CA LEU A 39 -1.55 -7.40 13.64
C LEU A 39 -0.03 -7.24 13.73
N GLU A 40 0.47 -6.12 14.25
CA GLU A 40 1.91 -5.88 14.44
C GLU A 40 2.57 -6.90 15.39
N GLU A 41 1.90 -7.24 16.49
CA GLU A 41 2.37 -8.28 17.42
C GLU A 41 2.42 -9.65 16.74
N PHE A 42 1.40 -10.00 15.95
CA PHE A 42 1.36 -11.26 15.20
C PHE A 42 2.43 -11.31 14.09
N ASP A 43 2.59 -10.21 13.36
CA ASP A 43 3.55 -10.10 12.26
C ASP A 43 4.99 -10.06 12.78
N SER A 44 5.28 -9.37 13.89
CA SER A 44 6.62 -9.34 14.50
C SER A 44 7.06 -10.70 15.04
N ALA A 45 6.11 -11.51 15.54
CA ALA A 45 6.35 -12.90 15.91
C ALA A 45 6.63 -13.80 14.69
N SER A 46 6.26 -13.35 13.49
CA SER A 46 6.28 -14.13 12.24
C SER A 46 7.35 -13.69 11.23
N GLN A 47 8.09 -12.59 11.44
CA GLN A 47 8.90 -11.97 10.38
C GLN A 47 10.37 -11.69 10.73
N ARG A 48 11.24 -12.47 10.08
CA ARG A 48 12.60 -12.10 9.68
C ARG A 48 12.82 -12.56 8.24
N ASP A 49 12.13 -11.94 7.29
CA ASP A 49 12.49 -12.08 5.88
C ASP A 49 13.17 -10.79 5.41
N ALA A 50 14.36 -10.95 4.83
CA ALA A 50 15.35 -9.88 4.62
C ALA A 50 15.06 -8.92 3.45
N ASN A 51 13.85 -8.89 2.91
CA ASN A 51 13.54 -8.21 1.64
C ASN A 51 12.64 -6.98 1.76
N ASP A 52 12.46 -6.44 2.96
CA ASP A 52 11.77 -5.16 3.17
C ASP A 52 12.66 -4.01 2.69
N ALA A 53 12.42 -3.54 1.47
CA ALA A 53 13.23 -2.50 0.83
C ALA A 53 12.36 -1.46 0.13
N ALA A 54 12.67 -0.18 0.32
CA ALA A 54 12.04 0.92 -0.42
C ALA A 54 12.53 0.95 -1.87
N LEU A 55 11.63 1.27 -2.80
CA LEU A 55 11.93 1.53 -4.20
C LEU A 55 11.59 2.99 -4.51
N VAL A 56 12.58 3.74 -5.00
CA VAL A 56 12.43 5.14 -5.43
C VAL A 56 13.07 5.29 -6.80
N LEU A 57 12.28 5.70 -7.78
CA LEU A 57 12.72 6.01 -9.14
C LEU A 57 12.33 7.45 -9.49
N ALA A 58 13.21 8.16 -10.19
CA ALA A 58 12.97 9.53 -10.62
C ALA A 58 13.42 9.72 -12.07
N ILE A 59 12.72 10.60 -12.79
CA ILE A 59 13.09 11.11 -14.10
C ILE A 59 13.52 12.55 -13.93
N PHE A 60 14.70 12.88 -14.45
CA PHE A 60 15.24 14.23 -14.45
C PHE A 60 15.20 14.81 -15.86
N ASP A 61 14.93 16.09 -15.98
CA ASP A 61 15.13 16.84 -17.22
C ASP A 61 16.59 17.31 -17.38
N ALA A 62 16.86 18.08 -18.44
CA ALA A 62 18.19 18.60 -18.73
C ALA A 62 18.70 19.61 -17.70
N GLU A 63 17.81 20.20 -16.90
CA GLU A 63 18.13 21.13 -15.82
C GLU A 63 18.14 20.46 -14.44
N GLU A 64 18.21 19.13 -14.38
CA GLU A 64 18.22 18.33 -13.15
C GLU A 64 16.95 18.48 -12.29
N ARG A 65 15.81 18.87 -12.89
CA ARG A 65 14.53 18.93 -12.19
C ARG A 65 13.78 17.61 -12.31
N ILE A 66 13.08 17.21 -11.25
CA ILE A 66 12.27 15.99 -11.25
C ILE A 66 10.99 16.23 -12.06
N VAL A 67 10.83 15.49 -13.16
CA VAL A 67 9.68 15.57 -14.07
C VAL A 67 8.84 14.29 -14.09
N GLY A 68 9.18 13.33 -13.24
CA GLY A 68 8.41 12.10 -13.04
C GLY A 68 9.07 11.20 -12.00
N GLY A 69 8.34 10.21 -11.50
CA GLY A 69 8.87 9.26 -10.54
C GLY A 69 7.88 8.18 -10.11
N LEU A 70 8.42 7.16 -9.46
CA LEU A 70 7.69 6.01 -8.93
C LEU A 70 8.21 5.70 -7.52
N LEU A 71 7.28 5.57 -6.58
CA LEU A 71 7.53 5.18 -5.19
C LEU A 71 6.88 3.83 -4.92
N GLY A 72 7.59 2.96 -4.22
CA GLY A 72 7.06 1.67 -3.83
C GLY A 72 7.89 0.98 -2.74
N LYS A 73 7.47 -0.22 -2.39
CA LYS A 73 8.15 -1.08 -1.42
C LYS A 73 8.13 -2.52 -1.89
N MET A 74 9.24 -3.20 -1.68
CA MET A 74 9.33 -4.66 -1.80
C MET A 74 9.17 -5.23 -0.39
N LEU A 75 8.25 -6.19 -0.23
CA LEU A 75 7.98 -6.84 1.05
C LEU A 75 7.44 -8.25 0.80
N ARG A 76 7.98 -9.25 1.51
CA ARG A 76 7.53 -10.66 1.45
C ARG A 76 7.39 -11.21 0.01
N GLY A 77 8.28 -10.82 -0.90
CA GLY A 77 8.26 -11.26 -2.31
C GLY A 77 7.24 -10.54 -3.21
N TRP A 78 6.67 -9.43 -2.74
CA TRP A 78 5.77 -8.57 -3.51
C TRP A 78 6.40 -7.20 -3.74
N LEU A 79 6.17 -6.62 -4.93
CA LEU A 79 6.37 -5.21 -5.19
C LEU A 79 5.04 -4.48 -5.00
N ARG A 80 4.93 -3.58 -4.02
CA ARG A 80 3.82 -2.64 -3.91
C ARG A 80 4.22 -1.29 -4.48
N ILE A 81 3.45 -0.77 -5.43
CA ILE A 81 3.60 0.59 -5.93
C ILE A 81 2.69 1.50 -5.11
N ASP A 82 3.29 2.49 -4.45
CA ASP A 82 2.57 3.46 -3.61
C ASP A 82 2.20 4.73 -4.40
N ALA A 83 3.05 5.14 -5.36
CA ALA A 83 2.78 6.30 -6.22
C ALA A 83 3.50 6.21 -7.57
N LEU A 84 2.87 6.76 -8.61
CA LEU A 84 3.45 7.00 -9.92
C LEU A 84 2.99 8.37 -10.42
N TRP A 85 3.92 9.19 -10.90
CA TRP A 85 3.62 10.52 -11.44
C TRP A 85 4.56 10.86 -12.59
N VAL A 86 4.03 11.60 -13.57
CA VAL A 86 4.76 12.19 -14.67
C VAL A 86 4.19 13.60 -14.90
N ALA A 87 5.07 14.59 -15.02
CA ALA A 87 4.72 15.98 -15.36
C ALA A 87 3.88 16.02 -16.64
N GLU A 88 2.92 16.95 -16.71
CA GLU A 88 1.89 16.95 -17.75
C GLU A 88 2.48 17.03 -19.16
N GLU A 89 3.52 17.84 -19.32
CA GLU A 89 4.25 18.07 -20.57
C GLU A 89 5.00 16.82 -21.04
N MET A 90 5.25 15.88 -20.11
CA MET A 90 5.96 14.63 -20.33
C MET A 90 5.01 13.42 -20.45
N ARG A 91 3.69 13.62 -20.33
CA ARG A 91 2.71 12.52 -20.44
C ARG A 91 2.54 12.06 -21.88
N ARG A 92 2.08 10.82 -22.05
CA ARG A 92 1.87 10.14 -23.35
C ARG A 92 3.15 9.95 -24.19
N LEU A 93 4.32 10.12 -23.58
CA LEU A 93 5.64 9.84 -24.17
C LEU A 93 6.22 8.48 -23.73
N GLY A 94 5.45 7.67 -22.99
CA GLY A 94 5.87 6.35 -22.52
C GLY A 94 6.67 6.33 -21.19
N HIS A 95 6.94 7.48 -20.58
CA HIS A 95 7.71 7.57 -19.33
C HIS A 95 7.11 6.79 -18.15
N GLY A 96 5.77 6.80 -17.99
CA GLY A 96 5.11 6.02 -16.95
C GLY A 96 5.30 4.51 -17.14
N ALA A 97 5.20 4.03 -18.39
CA ALA A 97 5.45 2.62 -18.72
C ALA A 97 6.93 2.25 -18.47
N GLY A 98 7.86 3.15 -18.83
CA GLY A 98 9.29 2.96 -18.55
C GLY A 98 9.59 2.86 -17.04
N LEU A 99 8.96 3.71 -16.22
CA LEU A 99 9.08 3.62 -14.76
C LEU A 99 8.55 2.29 -14.22
N MET A 100 7.39 1.83 -14.69
CA MET A 100 6.81 0.55 -14.29
C MET A 100 7.69 -0.63 -14.70
N GLN A 101 8.21 -0.63 -15.92
CA GLN A 101 9.12 -1.66 -16.41
C GLN A 101 10.39 -1.70 -15.56
N ARG A 102 10.98 -0.54 -15.26
CA ARG A 102 12.18 -0.46 -14.42
C ARG A 102 11.91 -0.96 -12.99
N ALA A 103 10.76 -0.64 -12.43
CA ALA A 103 10.34 -1.13 -11.12
C ALA A 103 10.20 -2.67 -11.11
N GLN A 104 9.59 -3.24 -12.16
CA GLN A 104 9.46 -4.69 -12.32
C GLN A 104 10.82 -5.39 -12.41
N GLU A 105 11.76 -4.87 -13.21
CA GLU A 105 13.11 -5.43 -13.32
C GLU A 105 13.82 -5.49 -11.97
N ILE A 106 13.76 -4.40 -11.20
CA ILE A 106 14.36 -4.33 -9.87
C ILE A 106 13.69 -5.33 -8.93
N ALA A 107 12.37 -5.41 -8.95
CA ALA A 107 11.62 -6.33 -8.10
C ALA A 107 11.94 -7.80 -8.41
N VAL A 108 11.99 -8.19 -9.68
CA VAL A 108 12.37 -9.54 -10.10
C VAL A 108 13.80 -9.86 -9.65
N ALA A 109 14.74 -8.92 -9.81
CA ALA A 109 16.12 -9.09 -9.36
C ALA A 109 16.23 -9.26 -7.82
N GLN A 110 15.30 -8.68 -7.07
CA GLN A 110 15.18 -8.81 -5.61
C GLN A 110 14.33 -10.02 -5.18
N GLY A 111 13.93 -10.89 -6.12
CA GLY A 111 13.19 -12.12 -5.83
C GLY A 111 11.68 -11.92 -5.63
N CYS A 112 11.13 -10.75 -5.97
CA CYS A 112 9.68 -10.57 -6.01
C CYS A 112 9.05 -11.42 -7.12
N ARG A 113 7.86 -11.95 -6.83
CA ARG A 113 7.10 -12.85 -7.73
C ARG A 113 5.75 -12.27 -8.15
N ALA A 114 5.31 -11.21 -7.49
CA ALA A 114 4.07 -10.53 -7.76
C ALA A 114 4.21 -9.03 -7.51
N ALA A 115 3.30 -8.25 -8.09
CA ALA A 115 3.22 -6.81 -7.87
C ALA A 115 1.78 -6.38 -7.61
N HIS A 116 1.61 -5.32 -6.83
CA HIS A 116 0.34 -4.72 -6.48
C HIS A 116 0.42 -3.20 -6.68
N LEU A 117 -0.60 -2.63 -7.33
CA LEU A 117 -0.78 -1.19 -7.52
C LEU A 117 -2.28 -0.91 -7.38
N ASP A 118 -2.62 0.07 -6.54
CA ASP A 118 -3.96 0.63 -6.51
C ASP A 118 -3.93 2.02 -7.17
N THR A 119 -4.85 2.26 -8.10
CA THR A 119 -5.00 3.56 -8.75
C THR A 119 -6.47 3.92 -8.84
N TYR A 120 -6.79 5.20 -8.67
CA TYR A 120 -8.14 5.67 -8.96
C TYR A 120 -8.35 5.77 -10.47
N SER A 121 -9.58 5.52 -10.94
CA SER A 121 -9.93 5.60 -12.36
C SER A 121 -9.59 6.93 -13.02
N TYR A 122 -9.64 8.05 -12.28
CA TYR A 122 -9.26 9.37 -12.79
C TYR A 122 -7.74 9.60 -12.88
N GLN A 123 -6.93 8.80 -12.19
CA GLN A 123 -5.47 8.86 -12.24
C GLN A 123 -4.91 8.07 -13.43
N ALA A 124 -5.70 7.12 -13.95
CA ALA A 124 -5.33 6.23 -15.03
C ALA A 124 -6.50 6.02 -16.01
N PRO A 125 -7.04 7.08 -16.64
CA PRO A 125 -8.27 6.99 -17.44
C PRO A 125 -8.14 6.17 -18.73
N GLU A 126 -6.91 5.93 -19.20
CA GLU A 126 -6.61 5.19 -20.44
C GLU A 126 -5.72 3.96 -20.20
N PHE A 127 -5.59 3.52 -18.94
CA PHE A 127 -4.82 2.33 -18.57
C PHE A 127 -5.70 1.09 -18.52
#